data_AF-A0A510DVN0-F1
#
_entry.id   AF-A0A510DVN0-F1
#
_cell.length_a   1.000
_cell.length_b   1.000
_cell.length_c   1.000
_cell.angle_alpha   90.00
_cell.angle_beta   90.00
_cell.angle_gamma   90.00
#
_symmetry.space_group_name_H-M   'P 1'
#
loop_
_entity.id
_entity.type
_entity.pdbx_description
1 polymer ?
#
loop_
_entity_poly.entity_id
_entity_poly.type
_entity_poly.pdbx_seq_one_letter_code
_entity_poly.pdbx_strand_id
1 'polypeptide(L)' 'MVEEIVKVSRNYQITIPAKVRQKFQIKEGDLVKITFEEGKNEVTIKVFDTKGF' A
#
# COMPACT_ATOMS: atom_id res chain seq x y z
N MET A 1 1.95 8.77 -14.11
CA MET A 1 2.50 8.09 -12.92
C MET A 1 2.28 9.00 -11.72
N VAL A 2 1.91 8.47 -10.54
CA VAL A 2 1.80 9.27 -9.32
C VAL A 2 2.70 8.61 -8.28
N GLU A 3 3.71 9.34 -7.85
CA GLU A 3 4.72 8.87 -6.92
C GLU A 3 5.10 9.99 -5.95
N GLU A 4 5.57 9.61 -4.77
CA GLU A 4 6.11 10.54 -3.78
C GLU A 4 7.06 9.78 -2.86
N ILE A 5 8.24 10.33 -2.61
CA ILE A 5 9.24 9.73 -1.73
C ILE A 5 8.83 10.02 -0.28
N VAL A 6 8.68 8.95 0.50
CA VAL A 6 8.28 9.03 1.91
C VAL A 6 9.30 8.35 2.81
N LYS A 7 9.41 8.83 4.05
CA LYS A 7 10.26 8.22 5.07
C LYS A 7 9.51 7.08 5.77
N VAL A 8 10.20 5.97 6.01
CA VAL A 8 9.70 4.90 6.87
C VAL A 8 9.57 5.44 8.30
N SER A 9 8.39 5.31 8.87
CA SER A 9 8.07 5.70 10.25
C SER A 9 8.46 4.60 11.23
N ARG A 10 8.24 4.83 12.52
CA ARG A 10 8.46 3.79 13.55
C ARG A 10 7.64 2.55 13.25
N ASN A 11 8.08 1.40 13.79
CA ASN A 11 7.41 0.11 13.61
C ASN A 11 7.19 -0.27 12.14
N TYR A 12 8.12 0.11 11.26
CA TYR A 12 8.10 -0.23 9.83
C TYR A 12 6.86 0.28 9.07
N GLN A 13 6.20 1.31 9.59
CA GLN A 13 5.02 1.89 8.93
C GLN A 13 5.44 2.82 7.79
N ILE A 14 4.74 2.73 6.67
CA ILE A 14 4.89 3.64 5.54
C ILE A 14 3.57 4.36 5.34
N THR A 15 3.61 5.69 5.31
CA THR A 15 2.41 6.49 5.04
C THR A 15 2.16 6.48 3.53
N ILE A 16 0.99 6.01 3.10
CA ILE A 16 0.55 6.17 1.71
C ILE A 16 0.17 7.64 1.51
N PRO A 17 0.89 8.43 0.69
CA PRO A 17 0.71 9.87 0.60
C PRO A 17 -0.63 10.24 -0.05
N ALA A 18 -1.11 11.46 0.21
CA ALA A 18 -2.44 11.90 -0.20
C ALA A 18 -2.69 11.74 -1.72
N LYS A 19 -1.67 12.05 -2.55
CA LYS A 19 -1.74 11.90 -4.01
C LYS A 19 -2.03 10.46 -4.45
N VAL A 20 -1.47 9.48 -3.73
CA VAL A 20 -1.69 8.06 -3.99
C VAL A 20 -3.07 7.65 -3.47
N ARG A 21 -3.46 8.05 -2.26
CA ARG A 21 -4.78 7.74 -1.67
C ARG A 21 -5.97 8.25 -2.48
N GLN A 22 -5.80 9.35 -3.22
CA GLN A 22 -6.85 9.84 -4.13
C GLN A 22 -7.18 8.86 -5.26
N LYS A 23 -6.22 8.02 -5.66
CA LYS A 23 -6.38 6.99 -6.69
C LYS A 23 -6.57 5.60 -6.11
N PHE A 24 -5.88 5.31 -5.00
CA PHE A 24 -5.93 4.06 -4.25
C PHE A 24 -6.87 4.24 -3.06
N GLN A 25 -8.16 4.02 -3.30
CA GLN A 25 -9.23 4.24 -2.31
C GLN A 25 -9.17 3.18 -1.20
N ILE A 26 -8.37 3.46 -0.19
CA ILE A 26 -8.33 2.70 1.06
C ILE A 26 -8.85 3.54 2.22
N LYS A 27 -9.47 2.89 3.20
CA LYS A 27 -9.98 3.47 4.42
C LYS A 27 -9.40 2.73 5.63
N GLU A 28 -9.55 3.34 6.80
CA GLU A 28 -9.21 2.69 8.06
C GLU A 28 -10.04 1.41 8.22
N GLY A 29 -9.36 0.30 8.58
CA GLY A 29 -9.97 -1.02 8.70
C GLY A 29 -9.94 -1.87 7.43
N ASP A 30 -9.57 -1.30 6.27
CA ASP A 30 -9.45 -2.09 5.04
C ASP A 30 -8.31 -3.12 5.15
N LEU A 31 -8.58 -4.34 4.69
CA LEU A 31 -7.56 -5.36 4.55
C LEU A 31 -6.79 -5.15 3.25
N VAL A 32 -5.47 -5.28 3.32
CA VAL A 32 -4.59 -5.19 2.17
C VAL A 32 -3.66 -6.39 2.11
N LYS A 33 -3.38 -6.86 0.90
CA LYS A 33 -2.36 -7.86 0.63
C LYS A 33 -1.07 -7.15 0.25
N ILE A 34 0.01 -7.48 0.96
CA ILE A 34 1.36 -7.02 0.66
C ILE A 34 2.11 -8.19 0.01
N THR A 35 2.83 -7.93 -1.08
CA THR A 35 3.64 -8.93 -1.77
C THR A 35 4.98 -8.33 -2.13
N PHE A 36 6.06 -9.06 -1.86
CA PHE A 36 7.42 -8.71 -2.24
C PHE A 36 7.85 -9.52 -3.47
N GLU A 37 8.42 -8.85 -4.46
CA GLU A 37 8.97 -9.47 -5.66
C GLU A 37 10.50 -9.36 -5.65
N GLU A 38 11.19 -10.46 -5.31
CA GLU A 38 12.65 -10.50 -5.17
C GLU A 38 13.40 -10.02 -6.42
N GLY A 39 12.91 -10.38 -7.61
CA GLY A 39 13.57 -10.03 -8.88
C GLY A 39 13.56 -8.52 -9.21
N LYS A 40 12.67 -7.75 -8.58
CA LYS A 40 12.57 -6.29 -8.76
C LYS A 40 12.92 -5.51 -7.50
N ASN A 41 13.02 -6.19 -6.35
CA ASN A 41 13.13 -5.57 -5.04
C ASN A 41 12.00 -4.56 -4.79
N GLU A 42 10.78 -4.92 -5.19
CA GLU A 42 9.58 -4.08 -5.10
C GLU A 42 8.54 -4.70 -4.17
N VAL A 43 7.82 -3.84 -3.46
CA VAL A 43 6.65 -4.22 -2.65
C VAL A 43 5.39 -3.69 -3.33
N THR A 44 4.45 -4.59 -3.59
CA THR A 44 3.12 -4.24 -4.12
C THR A 44 2.07 -4.38 -3.03
N ILE A 45 1.18 -3.40 -2.93
CA ILE A 45 0.01 -3.39 -2.04
C ILE A 45 -1.26 -3.48 -2.88
N LYS A 46 -2.14 -4.41 -2.58
CA LYS A 46 -3.47 -4.56 -3.23
C LYS A 46 -4.55 -4.59 -2.16
N VAL A 47 -5.70 -3.97 -2.44
CA VAL A 47 -6.89 -4.08 -1.59
C VAL A 47 -7.35 -5.54 -1.58
N PHE A 48 -7.62 -6.09 -0.40
CA PHE A 48 -8.10 -7.45 -0.21
C PHE A 48 -9.58 -7.39 0.15
N ASP A 49 -10.45 -7.77 -0.80
CA ASP A 49 -11.88 -7.90 -0.54
C ASP A 49 -12.17 -9.30 0.01
N THR A 50 -12.75 -9.36 1.21
CA THR A 50 -13.17 -10.62 1.85
C THR A 50 -14.52 -11.12 1.36
N LYS A 51 -15.24 -10.39 0.49
CA LYS A 51 -16.56 -10.78 -0.04
C LYS A 51 -16.55 -12.00 -1.00
N GLY A 52 -15.42 -12.69 -1.14
CA GLY A 52 -15.25 -13.86 -1.99
C GLY A 52 -15.01 -15.19 -1.24
N PHE A 53 -15.12 -15.21 0.09
CA PHE A 53 -15.10 -16.44 0.91
C PHE A 53 -16.38 -16.58 1.71
#